data_AF-A0A059NXK9-F1
#
_entry.id   AF-A0A059NXK9-F1
#
_cell.length_a   1.000
_cell.length_b   1.000
_cell.length_c   1.000
_cell.angle_alpha   90.00
_cell.angle_beta   90.00
_cell.angle_gamma   90.00
#
_symmetry.space_group_name_H-M   'P 1'
#
loop_
_entity.id
_entity.type
_entity.pdbx_description
1 polymer ?
#
loop_
_entity_poly.entity_id
_entity_poly.type
_entity_poly.pdbx_seq_one_letter_code
_entity_poly.pdbx_strand_id
1 'polypeptide(L)'
;MIDLRSDTVTKPTMVMRQAALEADVGDDVYEEDPTVKKLEEKAAEMLGKEAALFVTSGTQGNQVAILTHCRPGEEVLLETNAHLFLYEGASMSALAGVQPRTIQGNRGVMDPEDVRAAIRSHSSGQHSFS
;
A
#
# COMPACT_ATOMS: atom_id res chain seq x y z
N MET A 1 28.40 9.29 -13.53
CA MET A 1 28.20 8.13 -12.62
C MET A 1 26.95 7.41 -13.08
N ILE A 2 27.03 6.11 -13.35
CA ILE A 2 25.87 5.28 -13.73
C ILE A 2 25.50 4.47 -12.48
N ASP A 3 24.27 4.62 -11.98
CA ASP A 3 23.77 3.92 -10.79
C ASP A 3 22.55 3.07 -11.18
N LEU A 4 22.70 1.75 -11.14
CA LEU A 4 21.70 0.76 -11.56
C LEU A 4 21.11 -0.03 -10.38
N ARG A 5 21.25 0.47 -9.15
CA ARG A 5 20.80 -0.25 -7.95
C ARG A 5 19.28 -0.28 -7.81
N SER A 6 18.62 0.83 -8.14
CA SER A 6 17.18 1.03 -7.98
C SER A 6 16.74 2.28 -8.74
N ASP A 7 15.48 2.37 -9.14
CA ASP A 7 14.86 3.60 -9.66
C ASP A 7 14.64 4.67 -8.56
N THR A 8 14.61 4.25 -7.29
CA THR A 8 14.53 5.17 -6.12
C THR A 8 15.73 6.10 -5.97
N VAL A 9 16.83 5.88 -6.71
CA VAL A 9 18.00 6.79 -6.72
C VAL A 9 17.80 8.01 -7.62
N THR A 10 16.66 8.09 -8.32
CA THR A 10 16.32 9.23 -9.17
C THR A 10 16.36 10.54 -8.40
N LYS A 11 16.84 11.60 -9.07
CA LYS A 11 16.89 12.96 -8.52
C LYS A 11 15.89 13.84 -9.25
N PRO A 12 15.24 14.79 -8.58
CA PRO A 12 14.32 15.70 -9.24
C PRO A 12 15.04 16.48 -10.35
N THR A 13 14.34 16.69 -11.47
CA THR A 13 14.84 17.54 -12.57
C THR A 13 14.80 19.01 -12.15
N MET A 14 15.42 19.90 -12.94
CA MET A 14 15.34 21.34 -12.65
C MET A 14 13.91 21.88 -12.71
N VAL A 15 13.10 21.39 -13.64
CA VAL A 15 11.68 21.78 -13.75
C VAL A 15 10.89 21.32 -12.53
N MET A 16 11.15 20.09 -12.03
CA MET A 16 10.52 19.61 -10.78
C MET A 16 10.92 20.44 -9.57
N ARG A 17 12.19 20.84 -9.47
CA ARG A 17 12.66 21.71 -8.39
C ARG A 17 11.99 23.09 -8.44
N GLN A 18 11.85 23.66 -9.64
CA GLN A 18 11.18 24.94 -9.81
C GLN A 18 9.69 24.85 -9.43
N ALA A 19 9.00 23.81 -9.90
CA ALA A 19 7.60 23.59 -9.56
C ALA A 19 7.37 23.41 -8.05
N ALA A 20 8.27 22.71 -7.37
CA ALA A 20 8.21 22.56 -5.91
C ALA A 20 8.48 23.87 -5.16
N LEU A 21 9.38 24.72 -5.68
CA LEU A 21 9.67 26.04 -5.11
C LEU A 21 8.49 27.01 -5.27
N GLU A 22 7.76 26.91 -6.39
CA GLU A 22 6.66 27.82 -6.75
C GLU A 22 5.28 27.31 -6.31
N ALA A 23 5.20 26.12 -5.71
CA ALA A 23 3.92 25.53 -5.29
C ALA A 23 3.25 26.37 -4.20
N ASP A 24 1.95 26.63 -4.38
CA ASP A 24 1.11 27.18 -3.31
C ASP A 24 0.91 26.07 -2.25
N VAL A 25 1.20 26.39 -0.99
CA VAL A 25 1.15 25.43 0.12
C VAL A 25 0.24 25.93 1.23
N GLY A 26 -0.25 25.00 2.04
CA GLY A 26 -1.13 25.28 3.18
C GLY A 26 -0.98 24.22 4.28
N ASP A 27 -1.93 24.22 5.21
CA ASP A 27 -1.99 23.18 6.24
C ASP A 27 -2.87 22.02 5.75
N ASP A 28 -2.22 20.91 5.42
CA ASP A 28 -2.88 19.70 4.91
C ASP A 28 -3.81 19.04 5.95
N VAL A 29 -3.55 19.20 7.25
CA VAL A 29 -4.42 18.64 8.30
C VAL A 29 -5.79 19.32 8.30
N TYR A 30 -5.84 20.59 7.90
CA TYR A 30 -7.08 21.34 7.72
C TYR A 30 -7.60 21.31 6.27
N GLU A 31 -6.99 20.49 5.39
CA GLU A 31 -7.29 20.40 3.95
C GLU A 31 -7.11 21.74 3.20
N GLU A 32 -6.20 22.58 3.69
CA GLU A 32 -5.95 23.91 3.14
C GLU A 32 -4.74 23.96 2.19
N ASP A 33 -4.04 22.84 1.95
CA ASP A 33 -2.94 22.78 0.98
C ASP A 33 -3.48 22.57 -0.46
N PRO A 34 -3.45 23.59 -1.33
CA PRO A 34 -4.02 23.49 -2.67
C PRO A 34 -3.19 22.58 -3.59
N THR A 35 -1.90 22.42 -3.34
CA THR A 35 -1.02 21.58 -4.16
C THR A 35 -1.26 20.10 -3.87
N VAL A 36 -1.38 19.72 -2.59
CA VAL A 36 -1.73 18.35 -2.19
C VAL A 36 -3.10 17.97 -2.72
N LYS A 37 -4.11 18.82 -2.51
CA LYS A 37 -5.47 18.58 -3.02
C LYS A 37 -5.50 18.35 -4.53
N LYS A 38 -4.81 19.20 -5.30
CA LYS A 38 -4.73 19.05 -6.76
C LYS A 38 -4.02 17.77 -7.18
N LEU A 39 -3.00 17.33 -6.44
CA LEU A 39 -2.31 16.07 -6.70
C LEU A 39 -3.25 14.88 -6.47
N GLU A 40 -4.00 14.88 -5.37
CA GLU A 40 -4.95 13.83 -5.01
C GLU A 40 -6.13 13.77 -5.98
N GLU A 41 -6.76 14.90 -6.30
CA GLU A 41 -7.85 14.99 -7.29
C GLU A 41 -7.40 14.43 -8.66
N LYS A 42 -6.20 14.82 -9.11
CA LYS A 42 -5.63 14.31 -10.35
C LYS A 42 -5.37 12.81 -10.29
N ALA A 43 -4.84 12.30 -9.18
CA ALA A 43 -4.58 10.87 -9.01
C ALA A 43 -5.88 10.06 -9.00
N ALA A 44 -6.91 10.55 -8.32
CA ALA A 44 -8.24 9.94 -8.28
C ALA A 44 -8.88 9.90 -9.68
N GLU A 45 -8.84 11.01 -10.42
CA GLU A 45 -9.31 11.10 -11.81
C GLU A 45 -8.58 10.11 -12.72
N MET A 46 -7.24 10.09 -12.68
CA MET A 46 -6.41 9.21 -13.52
C MET A 46 -6.70 7.72 -13.29
N LEU A 47 -7.08 7.33 -12.08
CA LEU A 47 -7.35 5.93 -11.71
C LEU A 47 -8.85 5.59 -11.71
N GLY A 48 -9.72 6.55 -12.01
CA GLY A 48 -11.18 6.38 -11.95
C GLY A 48 -11.67 6.02 -10.54
N LYS A 49 -11.12 6.66 -9.51
CA LYS A 49 -11.48 6.48 -8.09
C LYS A 49 -12.15 7.73 -7.56
N GLU A 50 -12.94 7.56 -6.49
CA GLU A 50 -13.67 8.66 -5.86
C GLU A 50 -12.74 9.63 -5.12
N ALA A 51 -11.62 9.14 -4.59
CA ALA A 51 -10.64 9.92 -3.85
C ALA A 51 -9.24 9.28 -3.94
N ALA A 52 -8.23 10.06 -3.57
CA ALA A 52 -6.86 9.62 -3.34
C ALA A 52 -6.31 10.30 -2.08
N LEU A 53 -5.20 9.77 -1.54
CA LEU A 53 -4.54 10.32 -0.37
C LEU A 53 -3.02 10.36 -0.60
N PHE A 54 -2.40 11.51 -0.40
CA PHE A 54 -0.96 11.66 -0.44
C PHE A 54 -0.34 11.12 0.87
N VAL A 55 0.71 10.32 0.72
CA VAL A 55 1.40 9.68 1.84
C VAL A 55 2.91 9.81 1.65
N THR A 56 3.66 9.74 2.75
CA THR A 56 5.11 10.01 2.75
C THR A 56 5.95 8.89 2.13
N SER A 57 5.39 7.69 1.98
CA SER A 57 6.06 6.54 1.38
C SER A 57 5.06 5.49 0.89
N GLY A 58 5.50 4.62 -0.02
CA GLY A 58 4.72 3.45 -0.44
C GLY A 58 4.37 2.53 0.73
N THR A 59 5.29 2.34 1.67
CA THR A 59 5.05 1.57 2.91
C THR A 59 3.93 2.19 3.74
N GLN A 60 3.90 3.52 3.92
CA GLN A 60 2.79 4.16 4.63
C GLN A 60 1.46 3.96 3.88
N GLY A 61 1.45 4.10 2.55
CA GLY A 61 0.25 3.88 1.75
C GLY A 61 -0.31 2.46 1.88
N ASN A 62 0.55 1.46 1.80
CA ASN A 62 0.19 0.05 2.03
C ASN A 62 -0.38 -0.17 3.43
N GLN A 63 0.26 0.39 4.46
CA GLN A 63 -0.20 0.26 5.84
C GLN A 63 -1.54 0.95 6.10
N VAL A 64 -1.77 2.13 5.51
CA VAL A 64 -3.09 2.79 5.54
C VAL A 64 -4.14 1.90 4.89
N ALA A 65 -3.86 1.35 3.69
CA ALA A 65 -4.79 0.46 3.00
C ALA A 65 -5.15 -0.78 3.83
N ILE A 66 -4.16 -1.41 4.49
CA ILE A 66 -4.40 -2.55 5.39
C ILE A 66 -5.29 -2.14 6.57
N LEU A 67 -4.97 -1.03 7.24
CA LEU A 67 -5.73 -0.56 8.40
C LEU A 67 -7.17 -0.15 8.03
N THR A 68 -7.39 0.27 6.78
CA THR A 68 -8.73 0.58 6.26
C THR A 68 -9.52 -0.68 5.90
N HIS A 69 -8.86 -1.68 5.30
CA HIS A 69 -9.54 -2.86 4.76
C HIS A 69 -9.64 -4.04 5.71
N CYS A 70 -8.83 -4.06 6.77
CA CYS A 70 -8.73 -5.20 7.69
C CYS A 70 -8.87 -4.78 9.15
N ARG A 71 -9.32 -5.72 9.96
CA ARG A 71 -9.34 -5.65 11.43
C ARG A 71 -8.30 -6.58 12.04
N PRO A 72 -7.85 -6.33 13.28
CA PRO A 72 -7.00 -7.27 13.99
C PRO A 72 -7.59 -8.68 14.03
N GLY A 73 -6.78 -9.69 13.71
CA GLY A 73 -7.18 -11.09 13.58
C GLY A 73 -7.70 -11.49 12.20
N GLU A 74 -7.91 -10.55 11.27
CA GLU A 74 -8.19 -10.87 9.87
C GLU A 74 -6.92 -11.20 9.09
N GLU A 75 -7.09 -11.70 7.87
CA GLU A 75 -6.00 -12.14 7.00
C GLU A 75 -5.90 -11.31 5.72
N VAL A 76 -4.67 -11.09 5.25
CA VAL A 76 -4.39 -10.61 3.90
C VAL A 76 -3.71 -11.72 3.11
N LEU A 77 -4.29 -12.07 1.97
CA LEU A 77 -3.68 -12.98 0.99
C LEU A 77 -2.75 -12.18 0.08
N LEU A 78 -1.50 -12.60 -0.05
CA LEU A 78 -0.50 -11.92 -0.88
C LEU A 78 0.52 -12.90 -1.46
N GLU A 79 1.21 -12.49 -2.52
CA GLU A 79 2.24 -13.34 -3.13
C GLU A 79 3.46 -13.47 -2.21
N THR A 80 4.14 -14.62 -2.22
CA THR A 80 5.27 -14.93 -1.33
C THR A 80 6.41 -13.90 -1.37
N ASN A 81 6.62 -13.23 -2.50
CA ASN A 81 7.65 -12.21 -2.70
C ASN A 81 7.09 -10.78 -2.74
N ALA A 82 5.84 -10.58 -2.34
CA ALA A 82 5.24 -9.25 -2.29
C ALA A 82 5.99 -8.32 -1.33
N HIS A 83 6.12 -7.05 -1.71
CA HIS A 83 6.85 -6.03 -0.96
C HIS A 83 6.33 -5.88 0.48
N LEU A 84 5.00 -5.90 0.64
CA LEU A 84 4.28 -5.90 1.91
C LEU A 84 4.78 -6.98 2.88
N PHE A 85 5.15 -8.16 2.37
CA PHE A 85 5.61 -9.26 3.19
C PHE A 85 7.11 -9.17 3.52
N LEU A 86 7.94 -8.90 2.50
CA LEU A 86 9.39 -9.03 2.63
C LEU A 86 10.10 -7.79 3.17
N TYR A 87 9.62 -6.59 2.84
CA TYR A 87 10.43 -5.36 2.96
C TYR A 87 9.83 -4.29 3.89
N GLU A 88 8.66 -4.55 4.47
CA GLU A 88 7.97 -3.60 5.34
C GLU A 88 8.08 -3.95 6.84
N GLY A 89 9.06 -4.79 7.20
CA GLY A 89 9.37 -5.10 8.60
C GLY A 89 8.24 -5.76 9.38
N ALA A 90 7.41 -6.57 8.70
CA ALA A 90 6.21 -7.19 9.27
C ALA A 90 5.20 -6.17 9.85
N SER A 91 5.19 -4.93 9.35
CA SER A 91 4.34 -3.84 9.87
C SER A 91 2.85 -4.17 9.80
N MET A 92 2.39 -4.94 8.82
CA MET A 92 1.00 -5.44 8.75
C MET A 92 0.59 -6.17 10.04
N SER A 93 1.42 -7.09 10.52
CA SER A 93 1.13 -7.83 11.76
C SER A 93 1.39 -6.99 13.00
N ALA A 94 2.49 -6.24 13.03
CA ALA A 94 2.89 -5.48 14.21
C ALA A 94 1.99 -4.27 14.50
N LEU A 95 1.52 -3.57 13.46
CA LEU A 95 0.73 -2.35 13.59
C LEU A 95 -0.78 -2.60 13.47
N ALA A 96 -1.21 -3.47 12.55
CA ALA A 96 -2.62 -3.71 12.29
C ALA A 96 -3.15 -4.99 12.96
N GLY A 97 -2.29 -5.85 13.52
CA GLY A 97 -2.71 -7.14 14.08
C GLY A 97 -3.24 -8.10 13.01
N VAL A 98 -2.86 -7.91 11.75
CA VAL A 98 -3.35 -8.66 10.59
C VAL A 98 -2.38 -9.80 10.26
N GLN A 99 -2.93 -10.97 9.97
CA GLN A 99 -2.15 -12.15 9.63
C GLN A 99 -1.87 -12.21 8.12
N PRO A 100 -0.60 -12.21 7.68
CA PRO A 100 -0.28 -12.47 6.29
C PRO A 100 -0.44 -13.97 5.99
N ARG A 101 -1.04 -14.29 4.85
CA ARG A 101 -1.03 -15.63 4.28
C ARG A 101 -0.49 -15.57 2.87
N THR A 102 0.70 -16.14 2.68
CA THR A 102 1.38 -16.09 1.40
C THR A 102 0.90 -17.18 0.45
N ILE A 103 0.86 -16.85 -0.84
CA ILE A 103 0.55 -17.75 -1.94
C ILE A 103 1.72 -17.71 -2.92
N GLN A 104 2.18 -18.88 -3.37
CA GLN A 104 3.26 -18.95 -4.34
C GLN A 104 2.79 -18.35 -5.67
N GLY A 105 3.50 -17.34 -6.15
CA GLY A 105 3.21 -16.74 -7.47
C GLY A 105 4.10 -17.28 -8.58
N ASN A 106 3.66 -17.04 -9.81
CA ASN A 106 4.49 -17.15 -11.01
C ASN A 106 4.75 -15.73 -11.54
N ARG A 107 6.00 -15.26 -11.46
CA ARG A 107 6.40 -13.89 -11.86
C ARG A 107 5.55 -12.79 -11.20
N GLY A 108 5.23 -12.96 -9.92
CA GLY A 108 4.43 -12.02 -9.13
C GLY A 108 2.92 -12.15 -9.30
N VAL A 109 2.43 -13.10 -10.11
CA VAL A 109 1.00 -13.35 -10.31
C VAL A 109 0.58 -14.57 -9.49
N MET A 110 -0.43 -14.41 -8.64
CA MET A 110 -1.06 -15.53 -7.90
C MET A 110 -2.09 -16.24 -8.79
N ASP A 111 -2.15 -17.57 -8.73
CA ASP A 111 -3.21 -18.33 -9.38
C ASP A 111 -4.55 -18.07 -8.68
N PRO A 112 -5.61 -17.65 -9.40
CA PRO A 112 -6.93 -17.44 -8.81
C PRO A 112 -7.51 -18.66 -8.06
N GLU A 113 -7.18 -19.90 -8.46
CA GLU A 113 -7.62 -21.10 -7.74
C GLU A 113 -6.91 -21.25 -6.40
N ASP A 114 -5.60 -20.97 -6.34
CA ASP A 114 -4.85 -20.99 -5.08
C ASP A 114 -5.35 -19.89 -4.14
N VAL A 115 -5.69 -18.71 -4.67
CA VAL A 115 -6.34 -17.64 -3.91
C VAL A 115 -7.68 -18.12 -3.36
N ARG A 116 -8.55 -18.73 -4.20
CA ARG A 116 -9.84 -19.27 -3.75
C ARG A 116 -9.66 -20.32 -2.65
N ALA A 117 -8.73 -21.25 -2.81
CA ALA A 117 -8.44 -22.29 -1.83
C ALA A 117 -7.87 -21.73 -0.51
N ALA A 118 -7.25 -20.56 -0.55
CA ALA A 118 -6.70 -19.89 0.62
C ALA A 118 -7.74 -19.10 1.44
N ILE A 119 -8.92 -18.81 0.89
CA ILE A 119 -9.98 -18.11 1.63
C ILE A 119 -10.58 -19.07 2.67
N ARG A 120 -10.54 -18.70 3.97
CA ARG A 120 -11.15 -19.50 5.04
C ARG A 120 -12.67 -19.44 4.96
N SER A 121 -13.33 -20.58 5.08
CA SER A 121 -14.77 -20.63 5.34
C SER A 121 -15.06 -20.07 6.74
N HIS A 122 -16.09 -19.22 6.87
CA HIS A 122 -16.64 -18.83 8.17
C HIS A 122 -17.31 -20.04 8.86
N SER A 123 -16.52 -20.96 9.38
CA SER A 123 -17.01 -21.99 10.29
C SER A 123 -16.89 -21.44 11.71
N SER A 124 -18.00 -20.98 12.26
CA SER A 124 -18.16 -20.67 13.68
C SER A 124 -17.75 -21.88 14.54
N GLY A 125 -16.59 -21.80 15.20
CA GLY A 125 -16.32 -22.44 16.48
C GLY A 125 -16.45 -23.96 16.58
N GLN A 126 -15.75 -24.74 15.75
CA GLN A 126 -15.44 -26.13 16.11
C GLN A 126 -13.93 -26.37 16.08
N HIS A 127 -13.23 -25.78 17.04
CA HIS A 127 -11.98 -26.37 17.52
C HIS A 127 -12.34 -27.39 18.60
N SER A 128 -12.69 -28.60 18.18
CA SER A 128 -12.69 -29.75 19.06
C SER A 128 -11.24 -30.05 19.40
N PHE A 129 -10.77 -29.58 20.55
CA PHE A 129 -9.52 -30.07 21.13
C PHE A 129 -9.76 -31.52 21.58
N SER A 130 -9.12 -32.47 20.89
CA SER A 130 -8.93 -33.85 21.35
C SER A 130 -7.79 -33.94 22.34
#